data_AF-A0AAE9NEX9-F1
#
_entry.id   AF-A0AAE9NEX9-F1
#
_cell.length_a   1.000
_cell.length_b   1.000
_cell.length_c   1.000
_cell.angle_alpha   90.00
_cell.angle_beta   90.00
_cell.angle_gamma   90.00
#
_symmetry.space_group_name_H-M   'P 1'
#
loop_
_entity.id
_entity.type
_entity.pdbx_description
1 polymer ?
#
loop_
_entity_poly.entity_id
_entity_poly.type
_entity_poly.pdbx_seq_one_letter_code
_entity_poly.pdbx_strand_id
1 'polypeptide(L)'
;MAVDGNWNLTMTTPMGERQATLSLKAAGGTLTGTQGAEGNTAEIFDGTVSGDNVSWKVSIDKPMPLTLEFTGTVAGDGMSGEMGIGPMGSFPFTGSRA
;
A
#
# COMPACT_ATOMS: atom_id res chain seq x y z
N MET A 1 5.71 -15.22 -5.07
CA MET A 1 6.43 -14.08 -5.66
C MET A 1 6.88 -13.16 -4.52
N ALA A 2 7.95 -12.39 -4.69
CA ALA A 2 8.63 -11.68 -3.58
C ALA A 2 7.72 -10.76 -2.75
N VAL A 3 6.65 -10.23 -3.35
CA VAL A 3 5.67 -9.34 -2.72
C VAL A 3 4.54 -10.08 -1.97
N ASP A 4 4.37 -11.39 -2.17
CA ASP A 4 3.27 -12.13 -1.55
C ASP A 4 3.45 -12.24 -0.04
N GLY A 5 2.39 -11.90 0.70
CA GLY A 5 2.35 -12.00 2.15
C GLY A 5 1.84 -10.74 2.84
N ASN A 6 2.08 -10.67 4.14
CA ASN A 6 1.71 -9.56 4.99
C ASN A 6 2.90 -8.61 5.15
N TRP A 7 2.60 -7.32 5.05
CA TRP A 7 3.56 -6.23 5.14
C TRP A 7 3.08 -5.25 6.21
N ASN A 8 3.98 -4.81 7.06
CA ASN A 8 3.76 -3.70 7.97
C ASN A 8 4.26 -2.43 7.29
N LEU A 9 3.34 -1.57 6.87
CA LEU A 9 3.63 -0.27 6.30
C LEU A 9 3.69 0.78 7.41
N THR A 10 4.71 1.63 7.36
CA THR A 10 4.85 2.85 8.15
C THR A 10 4.77 4.03 7.21
N MET A 11 3.66 4.75 7.28
CA MET A 11 3.40 5.93 6.45
C MET A 11 3.79 7.18 7.23
N THR A 12 4.71 7.98 6.71
CA THR A 12 5.16 9.22 7.35
C THR A 12 4.37 10.38 6.78
N THR A 13 3.32 10.79 7.49
CA THR A 13 2.49 11.95 7.10
C THR A 13 2.87 13.19 7.92
N PRO A 14 2.53 14.41 7.48
CA PRO A 14 2.74 15.64 8.26
C PRO A 14 2.02 15.64 9.61
N MET A 15 1.01 14.78 9.77
CA MET A 15 0.30 14.58 11.03
C MET A 15 0.99 13.59 11.97
N GLY A 16 2.02 12.87 11.50
CA GLY A 16 2.74 11.84 12.24
C GLY A 16 2.94 10.55 11.44
N GLU A 17 3.70 9.62 12.04
CA GLU A 17 3.85 8.26 11.53
C GLU A 17 2.59 7.44 11.84
N ARG A 18 2.04 6.79 10.81
CA ARG A 18 0.87 5.93 10.92
C ARG A 18 1.24 4.53 10.46
N GLN A 19 0.91 3.54 11.29
CA GLN A 19 1.11 2.13 10.95
C GLN A 19 -0.11 1.58 10.20
N ALA A 20 0.17 0.79 9.17
CA ALA A 20 -0.81 0.05 8.41
C ALA A 20 -0.31 -1.38 8.14
N THR A 21 -1.23 -2.31 8.00
CA THR A 21 -0.95 -3.69 7.61
C THR A 21 -1.47 -3.92 6.20
N LEU A 22 -0.64 -4.41 5.31
CA LEU A 22 -0.98 -4.67 3.92
C LEU A 22 -0.83 -6.17 3.64
N SER A 23 -1.90 -6.82 3.20
CA SER A 23 -1.86 -8.21 2.74
C SER A 23 -1.89 -8.20 1.23
N LEU A 24 -0.79 -8.63 0.58
CA LEU A 24 -0.67 -8.70 -0.87
C LEU A 24 -0.58 -10.15 -1.36
N LYS A 25 -1.18 -10.37 -2.52
CA LYS A 25 -1.12 -11.61 -3.28
C LYS A 25 -1.00 -11.28 -4.76
N ALA A 26 0.16 -11.56 -5.33
CA ALA A 26 0.45 -11.49 -6.74
C ALA A 26 -0.03 -12.77 -7.45
N ALA A 27 -0.83 -12.58 -8.48
CA ALA A 27 -1.27 -13.65 -9.38
C ALA A 27 -0.97 -13.23 -10.82
N GLY A 28 0.05 -13.85 -11.44
CA GLY A 28 0.35 -13.65 -12.86
C GLY A 28 0.69 -12.20 -13.28
N GLY A 29 1.16 -11.36 -12.36
CA GLY A 29 1.48 -9.93 -12.61
C GLY A 29 0.46 -8.94 -12.04
N THR A 30 -0.69 -9.42 -11.59
CA THR A 30 -1.71 -8.60 -10.90
C THR A 30 -1.54 -8.73 -9.39
N LEU A 31 -1.55 -7.60 -8.68
CA LEU A 31 -1.61 -7.56 -7.22
C LEU A 31 -3.05 -7.45 -6.75
N THR A 32 -3.41 -8.34 -5.83
CA THR A 32 -4.69 -8.34 -5.13
C THR A 32 -4.43 -8.40 -3.64
N GLY A 33 -5.33 -7.87 -2.81
CA GLY A 33 -5.03 -7.73 -1.40
C GLY A 33 -5.94 -6.79 -0.64
N THR A 34 -5.63 -6.63 0.64
CA THR A 34 -6.36 -5.77 1.57
C THR A 34 -5.38 -4.96 2.40
N GLN A 35 -5.65 -3.67 2.52
CA GLN A 35 -4.90 -2.75 3.36
C GLN A 35 -5.72 -2.36 4.59
N GLY A 36 -5.13 -2.53 5.78
CA GLY A 36 -5.69 -2.13 7.06
C GLY A 36 -4.89 -0.99 7.68
N ALA A 37 -5.54 0.10 8.10
CA ALA A 37 -4.93 1.21 8.83
C ALA A 37 -5.91 1.75 9.87
N GLU A 38 -5.46 1.91 11.13
CA GLU A 38 -6.27 2.48 12.22
C GLU A 38 -7.71 1.92 12.33
N GLY A 39 -7.85 0.59 12.22
CA GLY A 39 -9.16 -0.07 12.29
C GLY A 39 -10.04 0.04 11.05
N ASN A 40 -9.57 0.72 10.00
CA ASN A 40 -10.20 0.72 8.68
C ASN A 40 -9.49 -0.28 7.78
N THR A 41 -10.24 -1.20 7.18
CA THR A 41 -9.73 -2.12 6.16
C THR A 41 -10.36 -1.77 4.83
N ALA A 42 -9.53 -1.65 3.80
CA ALA A 42 -9.95 -1.39 2.45
C ALA A 42 -9.30 -2.38 1.49
N GLU A 43 -10.05 -2.83 0.48
CA GLU A 43 -9.52 -3.71 -0.55
C GLU A 43 -8.67 -2.90 -1.54
N ILE A 44 -7.57 -3.50 -1.97
CA ILE A 44 -6.76 -2.90 -3.02
C ILE A 44 -7.36 -3.26 -4.38
N PHE A 45 -7.26 -2.35 -5.33
CA PHE A 45 -7.66 -2.55 -6.71
C PHE A 45 -6.58 -2.00 -7.65
N ASP A 46 -6.65 -2.39 -8.91
CA ASP A 46 -5.68 -1.96 -9.95
C ASP A 46 -4.22 -2.19 -9.54
N GLY A 47 -3.98 -3.30 -8.85
CA GLY A 47 -2.67 -3.66 -8.37
C GLY A 47 -1.83 -4.29 -9.49
N THR A 48 -0.61 -3.80 -9.68
CA THR A 48 0.35 -4.36 -10.65
C THR A 48 1.69 -4.60 -10.00
N VAL A 49 2.33 -5.71 -10.35
CA VAL A 49 3.70 -6.02 -9.95
C VAL A 49 4.55 -6.30 -11.18
N SER A 50 5.71 -5.64 -11.24
CA SER A 50 6.69 -5.80 -12.32
C SER A 50 8.09 -5.91 -11.72
N GLY A 51 8.56 -7.15 -11.58
CA GLY A 51 9.83 -7.46 -10.90
C GLY A 51 9.77 -7.03 -9.44
N ASP A 52 10.50 -5.97 -9.12
CA ASP A 52 10.59 -5.39 -7.78
C ASP A 52 9.61 -4.22 -7.59
N ASN A 53 9.08 -3.65 -8.67
CA ASN A 53 8.15 -2.53 -8.59
C ASN A 53 6.72 -3.01 -8.38
N VAL A 54 6.04 -2.35 -7.44
CA VAL A 54 4.67 -2.65 -7.05
C VAL A 54 3.87 -1.36 -7.06
N SER A 55 2.66 -1.42 -7.59
CA SER A 55 1.70 -0.33 -7.48
C SER A 55 0.33 -0.90 -7.19
N TRP A 56 -0.44 -0.21 -6.36
CA TRP A 56 -1.82 -0.57 -6.11
C TRP A 56 -2.61 0.66 -5.70
N LYS A 57 -3.92 0.61 -5.87
CA LYS A 57 -4.82 1.68 -5.44
C LYS A 57 -5.78 1.15 -4.39
N VAL A 58 -6.24 2.02 -3.52
CA VAL A 58 -7.19 1.71 -2.46
C VAL A 58 -8.28 2.76 -2.48
N SER A 59 -9.53 2.35 -2.58
CA SER A 59 -10.67 3.26 -2.60
C SER A 59 -11.36 3.16 -1.27
N ILE A 60 -11.40 4.27 -0.53
CA ILE A 60 -12.19 4.40 0.68
C ILE A 60 -13.49 5.05 0.27
N ASP A 61 -14.62 4.37 0.40
CA ASP A 61 -15.94 4.86 -0.02
C ASP A 61 -16.66 5.71 1.04
N LYS A 62 -16.31 5.60 2.32
CA LYS A 62 -16.98 6.32 3.43
C LYS A 62 -16.03 6.85 4.50
N PRO A 63 -16.33 8.02 5.11
CA PRO A 63 -17.47 8.92 4.84
C PRO A 63 -17.28 9.84 3.62
N MET A 64 -16.09 9.88 3.02
CA MET A 64 -15.81 10.59 1.77
C MET A 64 -15.07 9.65 0.80
N PRO A 65 -15.50 9.54 -0.47
CA PRO A 65 -14.80 8.72 -1.45
C PRO A 65 -13.40 9.29 -1.70
N LEU A 66 -12.37 8.54 -1.32
CA LEU A 66 -10.98 8.93 -1.54
C LEU A 66 -10.19 7.75 -2.10
N THR A 67 -9.47 8.03 -3.19
CA THR A 67 -8.54 7.06 -3.79
C THR A 67 -7.14 7.33 -3.26
N LEU A 68 -6.57 6.33 -2.61
CA LEU A 68 -5.19 6.27 -2.22
C LEU A 68 -4.42 5.53 -3.32
N GLU A 69 -3.34 6.11 -3.82
CA GLU A 69 -2.46 5.47 -4.79
C GLU A 69 -1.14 5.15 -4.12
N PHE A 70 -0.73 3.89 -4.14
CA PHE A 70 0.53 3.45 -3.56
C PHE A 70 1.45 3.00 -4.69
N THR A 71 2.68 3.52 -4.69
CA THR A 71 3.74 3.08 -5.59
C THR A 71 4.97 2.80 -4.76
N GLY A 72 5.57 1.63 -4.95
CA GLY A 72 6.73 1.23 -4.18
C GLY A 72 7.61 0.25 -4.92
N THR A 73 8.76 -0.03 -4.33
CA THR A 73 9.68 -1.06 -4.76
C THR A 73 9.96 -1.99 -3.58
N VAL A 74 9.86 -3.28 -3.82
CA VAL A 74 10.17 -4.35 -2.89
C VAL A 74 11.61 -4.78 -3.12
N ALA A 75 12.45 -4.69 -2.10
CA ALA A 75 13.84 -5.12 -2.12
C ALA A 75 14.08 -6.12 -0.99
N GLY A 76 14.08 -7.41 -1.31
CA GLY A 76 14.21 -8.48 -0.31
C GLY A 76 13.01 -8.49 0.65
N ASP A 77 13.27 -8.17 1.92
CA ASP A 77 12.25 -8.12 2.99
C ASP A 77 11.76 -6.70 3.31
N GLY A 78 12.27 -5.70 2.58
CA GLY A 78 11.90 -4.29 2.72
C GLY A 78 11.06 -3.81 1.54
N MET A 79 10.19 -2.85 1.80
CA MET A 79 9.42 -2.11 0.81
C MET A 79 9.59 -0.62 1.08
N SER A 80 9.73 0.18 0.02
CA SER A 80 9.78 1.63 0.15
C SER A 80 9.07 2.28 -1.02
N GLY A 81 8.35 3.36 -0.76
CA GLY A 81 7.53 3.98 -1.78
C GLY A 81 6.88 5.28 -1.36
N GLU A 82 5.92 5.71 -2.17
CA GLU A 82 5.10 6.89 -1.92
C GLU A 82 3.61 6.53 -1.99
N MET A 83 2.85 7.10 -1.08
CA MET A 83 1.40 7.00 -0.99
C MET A 83 0.80 8.36 -1.34
N GLY A 84 0.13 8.44 -2.48
CA GLY A 84 -0.74 9.54 -2.88
C GLY A 84 -2.09 9.47 -2.17
N ILE A 85 -2.45 10.51 -1.43
CA ILE A 85 -3.76 10.67 -0.78
C ILE A 85 -4.56 11.72 -1.55
N GLY A 86 -4.99 11.42 -2.79
CA GLY A 86 -5.79 12.32 -3.62
C GLY A 86 -5.38 13.82 -3.54
N PRO A 87 -6.31 14.75 -3.20
CA PRO A 87 -6.01 16.18 -3.12
C PRO A 87 -5.08 16.59 -1.97
N MET A 88 -4.76 15.66 -1.06
CA MET A 88 -3.97 15.88 0.15
C MET A 88 -2.46 15.77 -0.09
N GLY A 89 -2.04 15.27 -1.27
CA GLY A 89 -0.64 15.15 -1.69
C GLY A 89 -0.10 13.72 -1.60
N SER A 90 1.18 13.55 -1.94
CA SER A 90 1.92 12.29 -1.77
C SER A 90 2.82 12.31 -0.54
N PHE A 91 2.90 11.17 0.14
CA PHE A 91 3.69 10.99 1.35
C PHE A 91 4.56 9.74 1.24
N PRO A 92 5.81 9.79 1.71
CA PRO A 92 6.66 8.61 1.71
C PRO A 92 6.11 7.57 2.70
N PHE A 93 6.21 6.30 2.31
CA PHE A 93 5.98 5.18 3.19
C PHE A 93 7.12 4.18 3.09
N THR A 94 7.36 3.50 4.21
CA THR A 94 8.25 2.34 4.27
C THR A 94 7.42 1.12 4.65
N GLY A 95 7.88 -0.06 4.30
CA GLY A 95 7.23 -1.32 4.61
C GLY A 95 8.25 -2.39 4.95
N SER A 96 7.90 -3.26 5.87
CA SER A 96 8.68 -4.45 6.20
C SER A 96 7.77 -5.67 6.22
N ARG A 97 8.33 -6.84 5.92
CA ARG A 97 7.58 -8.09 6.00
C ARG A 97 7.11 -8.34 7.44
N ALA A 98 5.85 -8.71 7.62
CA ALA A 98 5.24 -9.03 8.92
C ALA A 98 5.60 -10.44 9.40
#